data_AF-A0A4R8HSA6-F1
#
_entry.id   AF-A0A4R8HSA6-F1
#
_cell.length_a   1.000
_cell.length_b   1.000
_cell.length_c   1.000
_cell.angle_alpha   90.00
_cell.angle_beta   90.00
_cell.angle_gamma   90.00
#
_symmetry.space_group_name_H-M   'P 1'
#
loop_
_entity.id
_entity.type
_entity.pdbx_description
1 polymer ?
#
loop_
_entity_poly.entity_id
_entity_poly.type
_entity_poly.pdbx_seq_one_letter_code
_entity_poly.pdbx_strand_id
1 'polypeptide(L)'
;MARRITPLLLLSLAPLAAAGLSGCGFMAKPQRPAWRATAENACLAEKRVQPTAYVQFAPEIDGPGICGLTKPLRVTALQGGAVAFNARATLDCSMVAELDQWLADVVQPSAMARFGQPVAQINSMGSYSCRGMNAQAGAPLSEHSFGNALDIGGFVLADGREISIVRDWTHGEQQVKDFLAEVHGGSCRHFTTVLSPGSNAFHYNHIHVDLAMHGRNGDRHICKPVPRDVAPPPGQDPQLIAHGPDDDDVDTPGAQPPLAAFQAQASRGGVNDSLILAAPMPPVRPKPSALSPESGPKDWDVTSSIRPRAR
;
A
#
# COMPACT_ATOMS: atom_id res chain seq x y z
N MET A 1 -76.44 40.38 27.04
CA MET A 1 -75.85 39.34 27.92
C MET A 1 -74.78 38.59 27.14
N ALA A 2 -73.51 38.95 27.32
CA ALA A 2 -72.38 38.35 26.59
C ALA A 2 -71.71 37.28 27.46
N ARG A 3 -71.67 36.03 26.98
CA ARG A 3 -70.98 34.91 27.65
C ARG A 3 -69.47 35.07 27.48
N ARG A 4 -68.76 35.17 28.61
CA ARG A 4 -67.29 35.10 28.66
C ARG A 4 -66.85 33.64 28.48
N ILE A 5 -66.05 33.37 27.46
CA ILE A 5 -65.38 32.09 27.25
C ILE A 5 -64.01 32.17 27.95
N THR A 6 -63.76 31.25 28.88
CA THR A 6 -62.53 31.13 29.65
C THR A 6 -61.37 30.60 28.77
N PRO A 7 -60.16 31.18 28.85
CA PRO A 7 -59.01 30.73 28.07
C PRO A 7 -58.23 29.70 28.90
N LEU A 8 -58.68 28.45 28.91
CA LEU A 8 -57.99 27.38 29.63
C LEU A 8 -58.10 26.07 28.88
N LEU A 9 -57.67 26.06 27.61
CA LEU A 9 -57.68 24.87 26.76
C LEU A 9 -56.67 24.96 25.59
N LEU A 10 -55.48 25.54 25.82
CA LEU A 10 -54.42 25.61 24.79
C LEU A 10 -53.04 25.15 25.29
N LEU A 11 -52.96 24.30 26.31
CA LEU A 11 -51.67 23.88 26.90
C LEU A 11 -51.40 22.37 26.93
N SER A 12 -52.17 21.54 26.21
CA SER A 12 -52.01 20.07 26.27
C SER A 12 -51.51 19.38 24.99
N LEU A 13 -51.16 20.10 23.92
CA LEU A 13 -50.67 19.47 22.67
C LEU A 13 -49.16 19.62 22.40
N ALA A 14 -48.40 20.25 23.30
CA ALA A 14 -46.98 20.51 23.06
C ALA A 14 -45.98 19.35 23.34
N PRO A 15 -46.23 18.29 24.14
CA PRO A 15 -45.16 17.34 24.43
C PRO A 15 -45.03 16.17 23.44
N LEU A 16 -45.97 15.95 22.51
CA LEU A 16 -45.88 14.81 21.57
C LEU A 16 -45.00 15.06 20.34
N ALA A 17 -44.62 16.31 20.03
CA ALA A 17 -43.79 16.61 18.85
C ALA A 17 -42.27 16.47 19.12
N ALA A 18 -41.84 16.34 20.37
CA ALA A 18 -40.41 16.29 20.74
C ALA A 18 -39.81 14.88 20.78
N ALA A 19 -40.61 13.81 20.63
CA ALA A 19 -40.11 12.43 20.72
C ALA A 19 -39.65 11.82 19.38
N GLY A 20 -39.83 12.52 18.24
CA GLY A 20 -39.55 11.98 16.91
C GLY A 20 -38.10 12.14 16.39
N LEU A 21 -37.26 12.93 17.06
CA LEU A 21 -35.93 13.31 16.54
C LEU A 21 -34.74 12.57 17.19
N SER A 22 -34.96 11.68 18.16
CA SER A 22 -33.88 10.98 18.88
C SER A 22 -33.49 9.61 18.30
N GLY A 23 -33.95 9.25 17.09
CA GLY A 23 -33.87 7.88 16.58
C GLY A 23 -32.66 7.48 15.72
N CYS A 24 -31.85 8.40 15.19
CA CYS A 24 -30.86 8.05 14.15
C CYS A 24 -29.42 7.77 14.63
N GLY A 25 -29.14 7.82 15.94
CA GLY A 25 -27.77 7.81 16.46
C GLY A 25 -27.18 6.45 16.88
N PHE A 26 -27.99 5.41 17.05
CA PHE A 26 -27.59 4.26 17.88
C PHE A 26 -27.06 3.02 17.13
N MET A 27 -26.97 3.04 15.79
CA MET A 27 -26.60 1.85 15.00
C MET A 27 -25.57 2.12 13.88
N ALA A 28 -24.82 3.22 13.93
CA ALA A 28 -23.75 3.44 12.96
C ALA A 28 -22.50 2.65 13.38
N LYS A 29 -22.17 1.57 12.63
CA LYS A 29 -20.89 0.87 12.78
C LYS A 29 -19.75 1.87 12.56
N PRO A 30 -18.70 1.87 13.40
CA PRO A 30 -17.49 2.66 13.15
C PRO A 30 -17.01 2.46 11.70
N GLN A 31 -16.58 3.53 11.04
CA GLN A 31 -16.16 3.48 9.64
C GLN A 31 -14.64 3.50 9.54
N ARG A 32 -14.11 2.82 8.52
CA ARG A 32 -12.69 2.88 8.16
C ARG A 32 -12.32 4.30 7.73
N PRO A 33 -11.09 4.77 8.01
CA PRO A 33 -10.62 6.04 7.46
C PRO A 33 -10.75 6.06 5.92
N ALA A 34 -11.32 7.16 5.39
CA ALA A 34 -11.69 7.27 3.98
C ALA A 34 -10.52 7.05 3.01
N TRP A 35 -9.30 7.44 3.40
CA TRP A 35 -8.11 7.30 2.56
C TRP A 35 -7.86 5.85 2.11
N ARG A 36 -8.26 4.86 2.92
CA ARG A 36 -8.09 3.43 2.57
C ARG A 36 -8.91 3.06 1.35
N ALA A 37 -10.17 3.48 1.34
CA ALA A 37 -11.05 3.26 0.21
C ALA A 37 -10.59 4.07 -1.01
N THR A 38 -10.08 5.28 -0.80
CA THR A 38 -9.49 6.08 -1.88
C THR A 38 -8.30 5.38 -2.53
N ALA A 39 -7.35 4.87 -1.73
CA ALA A 39 -6.17 4.16 -2.23
C ALA A 39 -6.54 2.86 -2.95
N GLU A 40 -7.40 2.03 -2.34
CA GLU A 40 -7.88 0.78 -2.93
C GLU A 40 -8.57 1.02 -4.28
N ASN A 41 -9.46 2.02 -4.35
CA ASN A 41 -10.17 2.35 -5.59
C ASN A 41 -9.25 2.96 -6.66
N ALA A 42 -8.26 3.78 -6.27
CA ALA A 42 -7.27 4.32 -7.20
C ALA A 42 -6.45 3.20 -7.85
N CYS A 43 -5.91 2.29 -7.03
CA CYS A 43 -5.15 1.12 -7.51
C CYS A 43 -5.95 0.28 -8.52
N LEU A 44 -7.23 0.05 -8.24
CA LEU A 44 -8.12 -0.72 -9.11
C LEU A 44 -8.48 0.04 -10.40
N ALA A 45 -8.73 1.34 -10.31
CA ALA A 45 -9.05 2.18 -11.47
C ALA A 45 -7.86 2.28 -12.44
N GLU A 46 -6.65 2.38 -11.89
CA GLU A 46 -5.38 2.36 -12.64
C GLU A 46 -5.00 0.97 -13.14
N LYS A 47 -5.70 -0.07 -12.67
CA LYS A 47 -5.44 -1.48 -12.98
C LYS A 47 -4.00 -1.90 -12.68
N ARG A 48 -3.45 -1.40 -11.57
CA ARG A 48 -2.09 -1.74 -11.10
C ARG A 48 -1.96 -3.24 -10.77
N VAL A 49 -3.07 -3.91 -10.51
CA VAL A 49 -3.14 -5.36 -10.30
C VAL A 49 -4.16 -5.96 -11.26
N GLN A 50 -3.73 -6.98 -12.01
CA GLN A 50 -4.60 -7.76 -12.89
C GLN A 50 -4.93 -9.10 -12.23
N PRO A 51 -6.20 -9.55 -12.25
CA PRO A 51 -6.54 -10.89 -11.80
C PRO A 51 -5.83 -11.97 -12.64
N THR A 52 -5.29 -12.97 -11.95
CA THR A 52 -4.61 -14.13 -12.55
C THR A 52 -4.99 -15.42 -11.81
N ALA A 53 -4.39 -16.55 -12.19
CA ALA A 53 -4.50 -17.77 -11.40
C ALA A 53 -3.93 -17.61 -9.97
N TYR A 54 -3.00 -16.67 -9.76
CA TYR A 54 -2.30 -16.45 -8.50
C TYR A 54 -2.85 -15.30 -7.66
N VAL A 55 -3.56 -14.37 -8.30
CA VAL A 55 -4.13 -13.17 -7.69
C VAL A 55 -5.61 -13.09 -8.05
N GLN A 56 -6.48 -13.34 -7.08
CA GLN A 56 -7.92 -13.45 -7.32
C GLN A 56 -8.70 -12.57 -6.36
N PHE A 57 -9.77 -11.94 -6.83
CA PHE A 57 -10.72 -11.28 -5.94
C PHE A 57 -11.38 -12.28 -5.00
N ALA A 58 -11.62 -11.84 -3.77
CA ALA A 58 -12.38 -12.56 -2.77
C ALA A 58 -13.59 -11.73 -2.32
N PRO A 59 -14.59 -12.38 -1.69
CA PRO A 59 -15.70 -11.67 -1.07
C PRO A 59 -15.21 -10.62 -0.06
N GLU A 60 -15.94 -9.51 0.03
CA GLU A 60 -15.71 -8.46 1.03
C GLU A 60 -15.57 -9.06 2.43
N ILE A 61 -14.62 -8.52 3.20
CA ILE A 61 -14.41 -8.90 4.59
C ILE A 61 -14.94 -7.76 5.45
N ASP A 62 -16.10 -7.97 6.06
CA ASP A 62 -16.69 -7.04 7.04
C ASP A 62 -16.43 -7.57 8.47
N GLY A 63 -15.26 -7.24 9.01
CA GLY A 63 -14.79 -7.74 10.30
C GLY A 63 -15.34 -6.98 11.52
N PRO A 64 -14.92 -7.36 12.74
CA PRO A 64 -15.24 -6.63 13.96
C PRO A 64 -14.74 -5.18 13.93
N GLY A 65 -15.53 -4.26 14.48
CA GLY A 65 -15.16 -2.84 14.53
C GLY A 65 -14.99 -2.27 13.13
N ILE A 66 -13.81 -1.73 12.82
CA ILE A 66 -13.48 -1.20 11.47
C ILE A 66 -12.65 -2.16 10.63
N CYS A 67 -12.29 -3.35 11.13
CA CYS A 67 -11.44 -4.29 10.39
C CYS A 67 -12.14 -4.74 9.11
N GLY A 68 -11.39 -4.86 8.01
CA GLY A 68 -11.97 -5.36 6.78
C GLY A 68 -11.36 -4.81 5.49
N LEU A 69 -11.76 -5.44 4.39
CA LEU A 69 -11.35 -5.13 3.03
C LEU A 69 -12.59 -5.11 2.14
N THR A 70 -12.71 -4.08 1.29
CA THR A 70 -13.86 -3.94 0.40
C THR A 70 -13.72 -4.86 -0.81
N LYS A 71 -12.51 -4.91 -1.39
CA LYS A 71 -12.18 -5.74 -2.56
C LYS A 71 -10.90 -6.54 -2.29
N PRO A 72 -10.93 -7.46 -1.32
CA PRO A 72 -9.75 -8.23 -0.95
C PRO A 72 -9.27 -9.09 -2.11
N LEU A 73 -7.95 -9.23 -2.19
CA LEU A 73 -7.25 -10.13 -3.09
C LEU A 73 -6.69 -11.31 -2.31
N ARG A 74 -6.95 -12.52 -2.79
CA ARG A 74 -6.24 -13.74 -2.42
C ARG A 74 -5.03 -13.88 -3.32
N VAL A 75 -3.86 -13.95 -2.70
CA VAL A 75 -2.58 -13.99 -3.41
C VAL A 75 -1.82 -15.25 -3.01
N THR A 76 -1.41 -16.04 -3.99
CA THR A 76 -0.54 -17.22 -3.79
C THR A 76 0.83 -17.03 -4.42
N ALA A 77 0.97 -16.11 -5.36
CA ALA A 77 2.24 -15.73 -5.97
C ALA A 77 2.15 -14.32 -6.57
N LEU A 78 3.32 -13.70 -6.73
CA LEU A 78 3.55 -12.41 -7.38
C LEU A 78 4.45 -12.59 -8.62
N GLN A 79 4.73 -11.52 -9.35
CA GLN A 79 5.60 -11.52 -10.53
C GLN A 79 5.18 -12.57 -11.56
N GLY A 80 3.87 -12.62 -11.85
CA GLY A 80 3.29 -13.58 -12.81
C GLY A 80 3.39 -15.05 -12.39
N GLY A 81 3.65 -15.34 -11.12
CA GLY A 81 3.86 -16.69 -10.60
C GLY A 81 5.31 -17.06 -10.32
N ALA A 82 6.26 -16.17 -10.67
CA ALA A 82 7.69 -16.42 -10.45
C ALA A 82 8.08 -16.40 -8.96
N VAL A 83 7.34 -15.66 -8.12
CA VAL A 83 7.59 -15.58 -6.68
C VAL A 83 6.37 -16.09 -5.92
N ALA A 84 6.44 -17.31 -5.40
CA ALA A 84 5.38 -17.91 -4.61
C ALA A 84 5.32 -17.32 -3.19
N PHE A 85 4.16 -17.46 -2.54
CA PHE A 85 4.06 -17.42 -1.09
C PHE A 85 3.96 -18.84 -0.53
N ASN A 86 4.60 -19.08 0.61
CA ASN A 86 4.47 -20.31 1.38
C ASN A 86 3.03 -20.59 1.84
N ALA A 87 2.17 -19.56 1.90
CA ALA A 87 0.74 -19.68 2.16
C ALA A 87 -0.04 -18.57 1.45
N ARG A 88 -1.32 -18.81 1.20
CA ARG A 88 -2.22 -17.81 0.61
C ARG A 88 -2.32 -16.56 1.49
N ALA A 89 -1.91 -15.42 0.97
CA ALA A 89 -2.09 -14.12 1.59
C ALA A 89 -3.46 -13.51 1.23
N THR A 90 -4.00 -12.67 2.12
CA THR A 90 -5.17 -11.82 1.84
C THR A 90 -4.76 -10.37 2.02
N LEU A 91 -4.79 -9.61 0.92
CA LEU A 91 -4.23 -8.26 0.83
C LEU A 91 -5.18 -7.32 0.06
N ASP A 92 -5.00 -6.01 0.20
CA ASP A 92 -5.67 -5.03 -0.66
C ASP A 92 -4.91 -4.81 -1.97
N CYS A 93 -5.54 -4.14 -2.94
CA CYS A 93 -4.93 -3.86 -4.25
C CYS A 93 -3.60 -3.12 -4.13
N SER A 94 -3.54 -2.08 -3.29
CA SER A 94 -2.38 -1.20 -3.16
C SER A 94 -1.19 -1.98 -2.64
N MET A 95 -1.40 -2.80 -1.61
CA MET A 95 -0.33 -3.65 -1.06
C MET A 95 0.18 -4.68 -2.07
N VAL A 96 -0.70 -5.30 -2.86
CA VAL A 96 -0.28 -6.24 -3.92
C VAL A 96 0.55 -5.54 -4.98
N ALA A 97 0.11 -4.37 -5.46
CA ALA A 97 0.84 -3.60 -6.45
C ALA A 97 2.23 -3.17 -5.94
N GLU A 98 2.31 -2.73 -4.69
CA GLU A 98 3.58 -2.26 -4.12
C GLU A 98 4.55 -3.42 -3.85
N LEU A 99 4.07 -4.57 -3.38
CA LEU A 99 4.90 -5.77 -3.23
C LEU A 99 5.45 -6.25 -4.57
N ASP A 100 4.65 -6.23 -5.63
CA ASP A 100 5.09 -6.62 -6.96
C ASP A 100 6.19 -5.69 -7.47
N GLN A 101 6.01 -4.37 -7.33
CA GLN A 101 7.02 -3.38 -7.71
C GLN A 101 8.30 -3.49 -6.86
N TRP A 102 8.17 -3.65 -5.54
CA TRP A 102 9.30 -3.84 -4.63
C TRP A 102 10.12 -5.10 -4.96
N LEU A 103 9.46 -6.19 -5.36
CA LEU A 103 10.14 -7.39 -5.84
C LEU A 103 10.99 -7.09 -7.07
N ALA A 104 10.44 -6.36 -8.04
CA ALA A 104 11.14 -6.00 -9.28
C ALA A 104 12.30 -5.03 -9.05
N ASP A 105 12.11 -4.02 -8.20
CA ASP A 105 13.07 -2.92 -8.03
C ASP A 105 14.17 -3.22 -7.01
N VAL A 106 13.90 -4.08 -6.02
CA VAL A 106 14.79 -4.30 -4.88
C VAL A 106 15.16 -5.77 -4.76
N VAL A 107 14.18 -6.63 -4.51
CA VAL A 107 14.48 -8.00 -4.05
C VAL A 107 15.15 -8.82 -5.13
N GLN A 108 14.63 -8.81 -6.36
CA GLN A 108 15.20 -9.57 -7.46
C GLN A 108 16.59 -9.05 -7.88
N PRO A 109 16.80 -7.74 -8.08
CA PRO A 109 18.13 -7.22 -8.37
C PRO A 109 19.15 -7.53 -7.27
N SER A 110 18.79 -7.38 -5.99
CA SER A 110 19.69 -7.72 -4.86
C SER A 110 20.01 -9.21 -4.81
N ALA A 111 19.03 -10.08 -5.04
CA ALA A 111 19.25 -11.52 -5.05
C ALA A 111 20.16 -11.94 -6.22
N MET A 112 19.91 -11.41 -7.42
CA MET A 112 20.75 -11.67 -8.58
C MET A 112 22.18 -11.14 -8.40
N ALA A 113 22.34 -9.91 -7.91
CA ALA A 113 23.66 -9.32 -7.71
C ALA A 113 24.48 -10.11 -6.67
N ARG A 114 23.84 -10.57 -5.61
CA ARG A 114 24.54 -11.25 -4.52
C ARG A 114 24.73 -12.73 -4.81
N PHE A 115 23.71 -13.44 -5.25
CA PHE A 115 23.72 -14.90 -5.33
C PHE A 115 23.74 -15.43 -6.77
N GLY A 116 23.54 -14.58 -7.77
CA GLY A 116 23.31 -15.05 -9.14
C GLY A 116 22.02 -15.87 -9.30
N GLN A 117 21.12 -15.80 -8.31
CA GLN A 117 19.89 -16.58 -8.25
C GLN A 117 18.72 -15.66 -7.90
N PRO A 118 17.57 -15.78 -8.60
CA PRO A 118 16.39 -15.02 -8.26
C PRO A 118 15.73 -15.59 -6.99
N VAL A 119 14.95 -14.76 -6.31
CA VAL A 119 14.02 -15.23 -5.28
C VAL A 119 12.86 -15.93 -5.98
N ALA A 120 12.54 -17.14 -5.55
CA ALA A 120 11.42 -17.95 -6.03
C ALA A 120 10.25 -18.01 -5.03
N GLN A 121 10.48 -17.71 -3.75
CA GLN A 121 9.44 -17.70 -2.72
C GLN A 121 9.69 -16.64 -1.65
N ILE A 122 8.61 -16.02 -1.19
CA ILE A 122 8.58 -15.27 0.07
C ILE A 122 7.95 -16.15 1.15
N ASN A 123 8.63 -16.29 2.28
CA ASN A 123 8.09 -16.92 3.48
C ASN A 123 7.32 -15.87 4.29
N SER A 124 6.02 -15.72 4.01
CA SER A 124 5.12 -14.85 4.76
C SER A 124 4.78 -15.45 6.13
N MET A 125 4.76 -14.60 7.14
CA MET A 125 4.35 -14.91 8.51
C MET A 125 2.98 -14.31 8.88
N GLY A 126 2.45 -13.40 8.06
CA GLY A 126 1.19 -12.72 8.33
C GLY A 126 0.75 -11.81 7.19
N SER A 127 -0.54 -11.85 6.85
CA SER A 127 -1.22 -10.92 5.95
C SER A 127 -2.47 -10.37 6.66
N TYR A 128 -3.69 -10.55 6.15
CA TYR A 128 -4.89 -10.09 6.87
C TYR A 128 -5.05 -10.74 8.26
N SER A 129 -5.25 -9.89 9.27
CA SER A 129 -5.61 -10.29 10.63
C SER A 129 -6.17 -9.09 11.39
N CYS A 130 -7.43 -9.16 11.81
CA CYS A 130 -8.05 -8.11 12.64
C CYS A 130 -7.47 -8.13 14.07
N ARG A 131 -6.51 -7.24 14.35
CA ARG A 131 -5.84 -7.14 15.66
C ARG A 131 -5.23 -5.76 15.90
N GLY A 132 -5.05 -5.42 17.17
CA GLY A 132 -4.22 -4.28 17.57
C GLY A 132 -2.76 -4.45 17.16
N MET A 133 -2.04 -3.34 17.03
CA MET A 133 -0.59 -3.35 16.78
C MET A 133 0.13 -4.22 17.82
N ASN A 134 1.11 -5.01 17.34
CA ASN A 134 1.84 -5.99 18.15
C ASN A 134 0.93 -7.02 18.87
N ALA A 135 -0.29 -7.23 18.37
CA ALA A 135 -1.34 -8.04 19.00
C ALA A 135 -1.71 -7.59 20.43
N GLN A 136 -1.48 -6.33 20.78
CA GLN A 136 -1.77 -5.79 22.11
C GLN A 136 -3.22 -5.32 22.22
N ALA A 137 -3.87 -5.68 23.32
CA ALA A 137 -5.23 -5.23 23.62
C ALA A 137 -5.26 -3.71 23.84
N GLY A 138 -6.22 -3.02 23.23
CA GLY A 138 -6.39 -1.57 23.35
C GLY A 138 -5.41 -0.73 22.51
N ALA A 139 -4.44 -1.34 21.84
CA ALA A 139 -3.59 -0.64 20.88
C ALA A 139 -4.39 -0.21 19.63
N PRO A 140 -3.96 0.85 18.92
CA PRO A 140 -4.48 1.14 17.58
C PRO A 140 -4.43 -0.11 16.69
N LEU A 141 -5.37 -0.22 15.75
CA LEU A 141 -5.40 -1.36 14.83
C LEU A 141 -4.16 -1.36 13.93
N SER A 142 -3.60 -2.54 13.73
CA SER A 142 -2.53 -2.76 12.76
C SER A 142 -3.05 -2.66 11.33
N GLU A 143 -2.18 -2.30 10.39
CA GLU A 143 -2.46 -2.34 8.95
C GLU A 143 -2.81 -3.74 8.42
N HIS A 144 -2.41 -4.80 9.14
CA HIS A 144 -2.90 -6.17 8.90
C HIS A 144 -4.44 -6.27 9.00
N SER A 145 -5.08 -5.42 9.79
CA SER A 145 -6.55 -5.38 9.92
C SER A 145 -7.27 -4.87 8.67
N PHE A 146 -6.51 -4.37 7.70
CA PHE A 146 -7.00 -3.80 6.44
C PHE A 146 -6.35 -4.48 5.22
N GLY A 147 -5.58 -5.57 5.42
CA GLY A 147 -4.80 -6.25 4.39
C GLY A 147 -3.76 -5.35 3.71
N ASN A 148 -3.36 -4.28 4.39
CA ASN A 148 -2.45 -3.24 3.91
C ASN A 148 -1.03 -3.43 4.50
N ALA A 149 -0.70 -4.68 4.88
CA ALA A 149 0.57 -5.05 5.48
C ALA A 149 0.94 -6.52 5.25
N LEU A 150 2.25 -6.80 5.31
CA LEU A 150 2.81 -8.14 5.20
C LEU A 150 3.97 -8.32 6.20
N ASP A 151 3.98 -9.44 6.91
CA ASP A 151 5.12 -9.88 7.72
C ASP A 151 5.93 -10.92 6.92
N ILE A 152 7.22 -10.67 6.75
CA ILE A 152 8.12 -11.48 5.92
C ILE A 152 9.16 -12.12 6.83
N GLY A 153 9.15 -13.45 6.94
CA GLY A 153 10.09 -14.23 7.75
C GLY A 153 11.33 -14.70 7.00
N GLY A 154 11.33 -14.61 5.67
CA GLY A 154 12.46 -15.02 4.85
C GLY A 154 12.13 -15.18 3.37
N PHE A 155 13.09 -15.71 2.62
CA PHE A 155 13.02 -15.94 1.18
C PHE A 155 13.58 -17.32 0.83
N VAL A 156 13.17 -17.87 -0.30
CA VAL A 156 13.80 -19.05 -0.91
C VAL A 156 14.26 -18.66 -2.31
N LEU A 157 15.52 -18.93 -2.63
CA LEU A 157 16.08 -18.71 -3.96
C LEU A 157 15.68 -19.85 -4.91
N ALA A 158 15.83 -19.64 -6.22
CA ALA A 158 15.47 -20.64 -7.23
C ALA A 158 16.32 -21.93 -7.17
N ASP A 159 17.51 -21.88 -6.59
CA ASP A 159 18.35 -23.05 -6.31
C ASP A 159 17.94 -23.82 -5.04
N GLY A 160 16.91 -23.35 -4.34
CA GLY A 160 16.42 -23.92 -3.08
C GLY A 160 17.08 -23.38 -1.82
N ARG A 161 18.04 -22.44 -1.92
CA ARG A 161 18.66 -21.82 -0.74
C ARG A 161 17.62 -21.04 0.07
N GLU A 162 17.45 -21.42 1.33
CA GLU A 162 16.57 -20.71 2.26
C GLU A 162 17.31 -19.61 3.03
N ILE A 163 16.78 -18.40 2.95
CA ILE A 163 17.23 -17.24 3.72
C ILE A 163 16.17 -16.95 4.78
N SER A 164 16.52 -17.07 6.06
CA SER A 164 15.63 -16.85 7.19
C SER A 164 16.01 -15.58 7.93
N ILE A 165 15.07 -14.66 8.12
CA ILE A 165 15.36 -13.38 8.80
C ILE A 165 15.79 -13.60 10.24
N VAL A 166 15.06 -14.42 11.02
CA VAL A 166 15.40 -14.64 12.43
C VAL A 166 16.80 -15.22 12.65
N ARG A 167 17.29 -16.03 11.70
CA ARG A 167 18.60 -16.68 11.78
C ARG A 167 19.68 -15.81 11.13
N ASP A 168 19.46 -15.42 9.88
CA ASP A 168 20.51 -14.90 9.01
C ASP A 168 20.74 -13.40 9.19
N TRP A 169 19.83 -12.68 9.85
CA TRP A 169 19.99 -11.24 10.09
C TRP A 169 21.28 -10.93 10.87
N THR A 170 21.62 -11.74 11.86
CA THR A 170 22.84 -11.58 12.68
C THR A 170 23.86 -12.69 12.45
N HIS A 171 23.41 -13.93 12.25
CA HIS A 171 24.27 -15.12 12.19
C HIS A 171 24.50 -15.66 10.77
N GLY A 172 23.91 -15.04 9.75
CA GLY A 172 24.12 -15.42 8.37
C GLY A 172 25.53 -15.09 7.89
N GLU A 173 25.94 -15.73 6.80
CA GLU A 173 27.13 -15.31 6.05
C GLU A 173 26.99 -13.84 5.61
N GLN A 174 28.12 -13.14 5.46
CA GLN A 174 28.14 -11.70 5.18
C GLN A 174 27.32 -11.32 3.95
N GLN A 175 27.40 -12.12 2.88
CA GLN A 175 26.63 -11.96 1.65
C GLN A 175 25.11 -11.97 1.90
N VAL A 176 24.62 -12.87 2.77
CA VAL A 176 23.19 -12.97 3.14
C VAL A 176 22.77 -11.82 4.02
N LYS A 177 23.60 -11.45 5.00
CA LYS A 177 23.33 -10.28 5.87
C LYS A 177 23.21 -9.00 5.08
N ASP A 178 24.03 -8.84 4.05
CA ASP A 178 24.00 -7.67 3.19
C ASP A 178 22.84 -7.70 2.19
N PHE A 179 22.44 -8.88 1.68
CA PHE A 179 21.17 -9.04 0.96
C PHE A 179 19.98 -8.57 1.81
N LEU A 180 19.88 -9.05 3.06
CA LEU A 180 18.80 -8.65 3.96
C LEU A 180 18.82 -7.15 4.30
N ALA A 181 20.01 -6.55 4.41
CA ALA A 181 20.15 -5.12 4.65
C ALA A 181 19.75 -4.27 3.42
N GLU A 182 20.05 -4.72 2.20
CA GLU A 182 19.56 -4.08 0.97
C GLU A 182 18.06 -4.20 0.83
N VAL A 183 17.50 -5.39 1.08
CA VAL A 183 16.06 -5.62 1.07
C VAL A 183 15.37 -4.70 2.07
N HIS A 184 15.90 -4.57 3.30
CA HIS A 184 15.40 -3.63 4.31
C HIS A 184 15.49 -2.16 3.84
N GLY A 185 16.67 -1.72 3.41
CA GLY A 185 16.87 -0.34 2.95
C GLY A 185 16.04 0.03 1.73
N GLY A 186 15.88 -0.90 0.80
CA GLY A 186 15.01 -0.76 -0.36
C GLY A 186 13.53 -0.75 0.00
N SER A 187 13.10 -1.59 0.95
CA SER A 187 11.73 -1.57 1.47
C SER A 187 11.32 -0.18 1.96
N CYS A 188 12.24 0.55 2.61
CA CYS A 188 11.94 1.89 3.13
C CYS A 188 11.64 2.95 2.05
N ARG A 189 11.93 2.66 0.77
CA ARG A 189 11.57 3.52 -0.38
C ARG A 189 10.20 3.19 -0.98
N HIS A 190 9.69 1.98 -0.72
CA HIS A 190 8.41 1.48 -1.26
C HIS A 190 7.28 1.60 -0.24
N PHE A 191 7.58 1.35 1.04
CA PHE A 191 6.58 1.26 2.10
C PHE A 191 6.64 2.48 3.03
N THR A 192 5.51 2.86 3.61
CA THR A 192 5.45 3.97 4.57
C THR A 192 5.84 3.52 5.97
N THR A 193 5.76 2.22 6.27
CA THR A 193 6.32 1.62 7.49
C THR A 193 7.16 0.39 7.14
N VAL A 194 8.38 0.34 7.65
CA VAL A 194 9.25 -0.83 7.61
C VAL A 194 9.84 -1.04 9.00
N LEU A 195 9.55 -2.19 9.59
CA LEU A 195 10.04 -2.59 10.91
C LEU A 195 10.74 -3.94 10.80
N SER A 196 12.06 -3.94 10.94
CA SER A 196 12.91 -5.14 10.82
C SER A 196 13.57 -5.47 12.15
N PRO A 197 14.35 -6.56 12.27
CA PRO A 197 15.05 -6.88 13.51
C PRO A 197 15.95 -5.73 13.96
N GLY A 198 15.83 -5.36 15.23
CA GLY A 198 16.44 -4.16 15.82
C GLY A 198 15.50 -2.95 15.92
N SER A 199 14.30 -2.98 15.34
CA SER A 199 13.30 -1.91 15.49
C SER A 199 12.61 -1.93 16.87
N ASN A 200 12.20 -3.12 17.34
CA ASN A 200 11.69 -3.41 18.68
C ASN A 200 11.59 -4.94 18.88
N ALA A 201 11.16 -5.38 20.07
CA ALA A 201 11.06 -6.79 20.43
C ALA A 201 10.02 -7.60 19.63
N PHE A 202 9.01 -6.97 19.02
CA PHE A 202 7.97 -7.68 18.26
C PHE A 202 8.40 -8.01 16.82
N HIS A 203 9.45 -7.37 16.32
CA HIS A 203 9.92 -7.49 14.94
C HIS A 203 11.31 -8.13 14.87
N TYR A 204 11.69 -8.91 15.88
CA TYR A 204 13.02 -9.53 15.95
C TYR A 204 13.23 -10.66 14.93
N ASN A 205 12.15 -11.23 14.38
CA ASN A 205 12.17 -12.43 13.55
C ASN A 205 11.63 -12.22 12.13
N HIS A 206 11.21 -11.01 11.77
CA HIS A 206 10.62 -10.72 10.46
C HIS A 206 10.84 -9.25 10.07
N ILE A 207 10.67 -8.97 8.78
CA ILE A 207 10.50 -7.62 8.25
C ILE A 207 8.99 -7.39 8.10
N HIS A 208 8.45 -6.41 8.81
CA HIS A 208 7.09 -5.93 8.63
C HIS A 208 7.09 -4.76 7.65
N VAL A 209 6.20 -4.80 6.66
CA VAL A 209 5.98 -3.71 5.70
C VAL A 209 4.50 -3.33 5.66
N ASP A 210 4.21 -2.03 5.63
CA ASP A 210 2.85 -1.52 5.46
C ASP A 210 2.78 -0.19 4.70
N LEU A 211 1.56 0.16 4.26
CA LEU A 211 1.24 1.42 3.58
C LEU A 211 0.36 2.33 4.45
N ALA A 212 0.58 2.36 5.77
CA ALA A 212 -0.13 3.27 6.66
C ALA A 212 0.07 4.74 6.25
N MET A 213 -1.01 5.51 6.23
CA MET A 213 -0.92 6.96 6.10
C MET A 213 -0.49 7.58 7.44
N HIS A 214 0.73 8.10 7.51
CA HIS A 214 1.25 8.79 8.70
C HIS A 214 1.23 10.30 8.55
N GLY A 215 1.02 11.01 9.65
CA GLY A 215 0.91 12.48 9.63
C GLY A 215 -0.44 12.93 9.08
N ARG A 216 -0.59 14.24 8.85
CA ARG A 216 -1.85 14.80 8.32
C ARG A 216 -2.02 14.53 6.83
N ASN A 217 -0.92 14.43 6.10
CA ASN A 217 -0.90 14.36 4.64
C ASN A 217 -0.28 13.06 4.09
N GLY A 218 0.09 12.10 4.95
CA GLY A 218 0.80 10.89 4.51
C GLY A 218 2.28 11.10 4.20
N ASP A 219 2.87 12.20 4.66
CA ASP A 219 4.23 12.65 4.33
C ASP A 219 5.33 12.01 5.20
N ARG A 220 4.94 11.31 6.27
CA ARG A 220 5.88 10.69 7.19
C ARG A 220 6.08 9.21 6.86
N HIS A 221 7.33 8.78 6.86
CA HIS A 221 7.71 7.37 6.74
C HIS A 221 8.39 6.89 8.02
N ILE A 222 8.18 5.62 8.37
CA ILE A 222 8.81 4.94 9.48
C ILE A 222 9.71 3.87 8.89
N CYS A 223 11.03 4.05 9.00
CA CYS A 223 12.01 3.06 8.59
C CYS A 223 12.89 2.73 9.80
N LYS A 224 12.71 1.54 10.38
CA LYS A 224 13.45 1.11 11.57
C LYS A 224 13.93 -0.35 11.46
N PRO A 225 15.17 -0.65 11.86
CA PRO A 225 16.23 0.30 12.23
C PRO A 225 16.65 1.17 11.03
N VAL A 226 17.47 2.20 11.27
CA VAL A 226 18.04 3.00 10.17
C VAL A 226 18.80 2.06 9.22
N PRO A 227 18.59 2.14 7.90
CA PRO A 227 19.34 1.33 6.96
C PRO A 227 20.84 1.56 7.12
N ARG A 228 21.61 0.48 7.06
CA ARG A 228 23.06 0.51 7.12
C ARG A 228 23.64 0.36 5.72
N ASP A 229 24.84 0.88 5.51
CA ASP A 229 25.60 0.59 4.31
C ASP A 229 26.01 -0.89 4.27
N VAL A 230 26.20 -1.40 3.06
CA VAL A 230 26.55 -2.80 2.77
C VAL A 230 27.76 -2.85 1.86
N ALA A 231 28.52 -3.95 1.93
CA ALA A 231 29.59 -4.18 0.97
C ALA A 231 29.02 -4.35 -0.45
N PRO A 232 29.80 -3.97 -1.49
CA PRO A 232 29.44 -4.26 -2.88
C PRO A 232 29.14 -5.75 -3.08
N PRO A 233 28.28 -6.10 -4.05
CA PRO A 233 28.06 -7.49 -4.42
C PRO A 233 29.37 -8.21 -4.80
N PRO A 234 29.49 -9.54 -4.57
CA PRO A 234 30.67 -10.29 -4.97
C PRO A 234 30.97 -10.16 -6.46
N GLY A 235 32.26 -10.01 -6.81
CA GLY A 235 32.67 -9.79 -8.20
C GLY A 235 32.56 -8.34 -8.70
N GLN A 236 32.05 -7.41 -7.86
CA GLN A 236 32.05 -5.97 -8.12
C GLN A 236 33.04 -5.26 -7.18
N ASP A 237 34.27 -5.75 -7.08
CA ASP A 237 35.31 -5.05 -6.32
C ASP A 237 35.63 -3.71 -7.03
N PRO A 238 35.40 -2.54 -6.39
CA PRO A 238 35.69 -1.25 -7.01
C PRO A 238 37.14 -1.12 -7.47
N GLN A 239 38.08 -1.84 -6.83
CA GLN A 239 39.49 -1.83 -7.25
C GLN A 239 39.75 -2.71 -8.49
N LEU A 240 38.96 -3.76 -8.73
CA LEU A 240 39.06 -4.56 -9.96
C LEU A 240 38.41 -3.86 -11.17
N ILE A 241 37.43 -2.98 -10.95
CA ILE A 241 36.84 -2.16 -12.02
C ILE A 241 37.78 -0.99 -12.39
N ALA A 242 38.57 -0.48 -11.44
CA ALA A 242 39.56 0.57 -11.67
C ALA A 242 40.84 0.08 -12.38
N HIS A 243 41.10 -1.23 -12.36
CA HIS A 243 42.15 -1.89 -13.14
C HIS A 243 41.51 -2.69 -14.29
N GLY A 244 40.83 -1.99 -15.19
CA GLY A 244 40.68 -2.50 -16.56
C GLY A 244 42.07 -2.78 -17.15
N PRO A 245 42.22 -3.74 -18.07
CA PRO A 245 43.53 -4.08 -18.62
C PRO A 245 44.18 -2.79 -19.12
N ASP A 246 45.42 -2.52 -18.68
CA ASP A 246 46.26 -1.52 -19.30
C ASP A 246 46.32 -1.89 -20.79
N ASP A 247 45.66 -1.09 -21.63
CA ASP A 247 45.73 -1.17 -23.10
C ASP A 247 47.13 -0.71 -23.55
N ASP A 248 48.15 -1.46 -23.16
CA ASP A 248 49.49 -1.35 -23.73
C ASP A 248 49.68 -2.54 -24.71
N ASP A 249 49.82 -2.20 -25.99
CA ASP A 249 50.15 -3.04 -27.15
C ASP A 249 49.07 -3.95 -27.77
N VAL A 250 48.18 -3.39 -28.61
CA VAL A 250 47.86 -3.97 -29.92
C VAL A 250 47.61 -2.87 -30.96
N ASP A 251 48.59 -2.64 -31.84
CA ASP A 251 48.42 -1.91 -33.09
C ASP A 251 47.55 -2.76 -34.04
N THR A 252 46.28 -2.39 -34.21
CA THR A 252 45.42 -2.91 -35.29
C THR A 252 44.48 -1.81 -35.77
N PRO A 253 44.60 -1.36 -37.03
CA PRO A 253 43.71 -0.35 -37.57
C PRO A 253 42.37 -0.97 -37.98
N GLY A 254 41.31 -0.64 -37.25
CA GLY A 254 39.94 -0.68 -37.77
C GLY A 254 38.99 -1.63 -37.07
N ALA A 255 38.29 -1.13 -36.05
CA ALA A 255 36.86 -1.34 -35.82
C ALA A 255 36.44 -0.49 -34.60
N GLN A 256 35.61 0.53 -34.81
CA GLN A 256 34.99 1.27 -33.70
C GLN A 256 33.79 0.48 -33.15
N PRO A 257 33.75 0.16 -31.83
CA PRO A 257 32.52 -0.21 -31.16
C PRO A 257 31.70 1.04 -30.79
N PRO A 258 30.36 0.95 -30.71
CA PRO A 258 29.49 2.12 -30.64
C PRO A 258 29.54 2.83 -29.29
N LEU A 259 29.90 4.12 -29.31
CA LEU A 259 29.66 5.07 -28.23
C LEU A 259 28.15 5.33 -28.11
N ALA A 260 27.48 4.61 -27.21
CA ALA A 260 26.13 4.91 -26.79
C ALA A 260 25.88 4.47 -25.34
N ALA A 261 26.49 5.16 -24.39
CA ALA A 261 25.92 5.38 -23.06
C ALA A 261 26.74 6.47 -22.36
N PHE A 262 26.05 7.47 -21.80
CA PHE A 262 26.60 8.57 -21.01
C PHE A 262 27.30 9.71 -21.78
N GLN A 263 26.48 10.58 -22.41
CA GLN A 263 26.52 12.04 -22.18
C GLN A 263 25.46 12.73 -23.04
N ALA A 264 24.32 13.08 -22.43
CA ALA A 264 23.37 14.02 -23.00
C ALA A 264 22.87 14.97 -21.91
N GLN A 265 23.75 15.88 -21.49
CA GLN A 265 23.36 17.19 -20.94
C GLN A 265 24.57 18.11 -20.93
N ALA A 266 24.78 18.86 -22.02
CA ALA A 266 25.14 20.28 -22.01
C ALA A 266 25.47 20.80 -23.42
N SER A 267 24.83 21.92 -23.76
CA SER A 267 25.28 22.99 -24.67
C SER A 267 25.37 22.75 -26.19
N ARG A 268 24.37 23.26 -26.91
CA ARG A 268 24.58 24.22 -28.02
C ARG A 268 23.48 25.28 -28.00
N GLY A 269 23.88 26.55 -28.00
CA GLY A 269 22.99 27.72 -28.10
C GLY A 269 22.91 28.29 -29.52
N GLY A 270 21.82 29.03 -29.78
CA GLY A 270 21.61 30.07 -30.80
C GLY A 270 21.62 29.63 -32.27
N VAL A 271 20.73 30.01 -33.18
CA VAL A 271 19.68 31.04 -33.26
C VAL A 271 18.76 30.66 -34.44
N ASN A 272 17.45 30.88 -34.32
CA ASN A 272 16.62 31.63 -35.28
C ASN A 272 15.12 31.56 -34.94
N ASP A 273 14.61 32.76 -34.69
CA ASP A 273 13.29 33.33 -34.83
C ASP A 273 12.02 32.50 -35.12
N SER A 274 11.02 32.84 -34.30
CA SER A 274 9.59 32.98 -34.62
C SER A 274 8.74 31.72 -34.93
N LEU A 275 7.83 31.37 -34.00
CA LEU A 275 6.36 31.48 -34.14
C LEU A 275 5.61 30.69 -33.03
N ILE A 276 4.87 31.43 -32.18
CA ILE A 276 3.45 31.19 -31.82
C ILE A 276 3.05 29.89 -31.07
N LEU A 277 2.78 29.98 -29.74
CA LEU A 277 1.44 30.11 -29.12
C LEU A 277 1.51 29.68 -27.63
N ALA A 278 1.29 30.62 -26.71
CA ALA A 278 1.15 30.32 -25.29
C ALA A 278 -0.18 29.61 -25.02
N ALA A 279 -0.14 28.44 -24.39
CA ALA A 279 -1.33 27.72 -23.92
C ALA A 279 -1.95 28.46 -22.71
N PRO A 280 -3.28 28.65 -22.67
CA PRO A 280 -3.93 29.38 -21.58
C PRO A 280 -4.05 28.55 -20.30
N MET A 281 -3.86 29.22 -19.16
CA MET A 281 -4.11 28.67 -17.82
C MET A 281 -5.61 28.32 -17.64
N PRO A 282 -5.95 27.27 -16.87
CA PRO A 282 -7.35 26.92 -16.62
C PRO A 282 -8.05 27.96 -15.72
N PRO A 283 -9.36 28.21 -15.92
CA PRO A 283 -10.08 29.21 -15.15
C PRO A 283 -10.32 28.78 -13.69
N VAL A 284 -10.25 29.77 -12.79
CA VAL A 284 -10.56 29.66 -11.37
C VAL A 284 -12.05 29.34 -11.17
N ARG A 285 -12.33 28.31 -10.37
CA ARG A 285 -13.68 27.80 -10.08
C ARG A 285 -14.46 28.81 -9.20
N PRO A 286 -15.68 29.25 -9.59
CA PRO A 286 -16.49 30.11 -8.72
C PRO A 286 -17.07 29.35 -7.53
N LYS A 287 -17.17 30.03 -6.37
CA LYS A 287 -17.81 29.51 -5.14
C LYS A 287 -19.32 29.24 -5.39
N PRO A 288 -19.88 28.13 -4.87
CA PRO A 288 -21.30 27.87 -5.02
C PRO A 288 -22.12 28.83 -4.14
N SER A 289 -23.05 29.56 -4.76
CA SER A 289 -24.13 30.26 -4.07
C SER A 289 -25.24 29.28 -3.72
N ALA A 290 -25.82 29.47 -2.53
CA ALA A 290 -26.92 28.68 -1.99
C ALA A 290 -28.18 28.82 -2.86
N LEU A 291 -28.81 27.69 -3.18
CA LEU A 291 -30.17 27.63 -3.71
C LEU A 291 -31.03 26.82 -2.73
N SER A 292 -32.11 27.46 -2.29
CA SER A 292 -33.19 26.91 -1.46
C SER A 292 -34.02 25.86 -2.23
N PRO A 293 -34.74 24.97 -1.53
CA PRO A 293 -35.40 23.83 -2.15
C PRO A 293 -36.82 24.18 -2.64
N GLU A 294 -37.14 23.79 -3.87
CA GLU A 294 -38.52 23.70 -4.34
C GLU A 294 -39.10 22.30 -4.07
N SER A 295 -40.37 22.32 -3.71
CA SER A 295 -41.19 21.24 -3.18
C SER A 295 -42.12 20.67 -4.25
N GLY A 296 -42.44 19.38 -4.13
CA GLY A 296 -43.65 18.77 -4.72
C GLY A 296 -43.42 17.55 -5.62
N PRO A 297 -44.48 16.77 -5.87
CA PRO A 297 -44.81 15.61 -5.04
C PRO A 297 -44.70 14.29 -5.80
N LYS A 298 -44.43 13.19 -5.09
CA LYS A 298 -44.76 11.85 -5.60
C LYS A 298 -45.50 11.07 -4.53
N ASP A 299 -46.62 10.60 -4.99
CA ASP A 299 -47.74 10.00 -4.29
C ASP A 299 -47.79 8.53 -4.74
N TRP A 300 -48.24 7.64 -3.85
CA TRP A 300 -48.77 6.27 -4.07
C TRP A 300 -47.81 5.21 -4.72
N ASP A 301 -47.81 3.91 -4.42
CA ASP A 301 -48.61 3.07 -3.54
C ASP A 301 -48.03 1.62 -3.49
N VAL A 302 -48.43 0.92 -2.43
CA VAL A 302 -48.59 -0.53 -2.15
C VAL A 302 -47.54 -1.65 -2.39
N THR A 303 -47.50 -2.49 -1.34
CA THR A 303 -47.35 -3.96 -1.27
C THR A 303 -45.96 -4.61 -1.36
N SER A 304 -45.53 -5.26 -0.28
CA SER A 304 -45.72 -6.72 -0.14
C SER A 304 -45.29 -7.24 1.23
N SER A 305 -46.21 -7.99 1.82
CA SER A 305 -46.13 -8.84 3.00
C SER A 305 -45.07 -9.94 2.93
N ILE A 306 -44.46 -10.30 4.07
CA ILE A 306 -44.24 -11.69 4.55
C ILE A 306 -43.85 -11.66 6.04
N ARG A 307 -44.55 -12.47 6.86
CA ARG A 307 -44.29 -12.68 8.29
C ARG A 307 -43.14 -13.68 8.51
N PRO A 308 -42.41 -13.63 9.65
CA PRO A 308 -41.42 -14.64 9.99
C PRO A 308 -42.07 -15.88 10.63
N ARG A 309 -41.60 -17.07 10.23
CA ARG A 309 -41.85 -18.34 10.93
C ARG A 309 -40.82 -18.50 12.06
N ALA A 310 -41.34 -18.84 13.23
CA ALA A 310 -40.59 -19.35 14.36
C ALA A 310 -40.04 -20.76 14.09
N ARG A 311 -38.83 -21.01 14.58
CA ARG A 311 -38.47 -22.15 15.43
C ARG A 311 -37.21 -21.80 16.20
#